data_AF-A0A2N2AMV3-F1
#
_entry.id   AF-A0A2N2AMV3-F1
#
_cell.length_a   1.000
_cell.length_b   1.000
_cell.length_c   1.000
_cell.angle_alpha   90.00
_cell.angle_beta   90.00
_cell.angle_gamma   90.00
#
_symmetry.space_group_name_H-M   'P 1'
#
loop_
_entity.id
_entity.type
_entity.pdbx_description
1 polymer ?
#
loop_
_entity_poly.entity_id
_entity_poly.type
_entity_poly.pdbx_seq_one_letter_code
_entity_poly.pdbx_strand_id
1 'polypeptide(L)'
;MRSVTSPSQQQLLFPLLETLAEAGGNARTEEVYQRVAERLDLPASVVGATAVMGPAGEVNLFHRAVRWAQQKAKLLGLPEAPRRGRWKITGRGRRALRFFIKLLTQPGDVVADFFAGSCKTGEEAEALGCHWVATERVLEYLQGAAHRFIARPGFRSTLV
;
A
#
# COMPACT_ATOMS: atom_id res chain seq x y z
N MET A 1 15.17 -14.43 19.02
CA MET A 1 14.63 -13.06 19.05
C MET A 1 14.70 -12.48 17.64
N ARG A 2 13.58 -12.20 16.96
CA ARG A 2 13.62 -11.47 15.69
C ARG A 2 14.03 -10.03 15.98
N SER A 3 15.08 -9.52 15.35
CA SER A 3 15.38 -8.08 15.41
C SER A 3 14.21 -7.35 14.75
N VAL A 4 13.52 -6.51 15.53
CA VAL A 4 12.45 -5.68 14.96
C VAL A 4 13.13 -4.57 14.17
N THR A 5 13.15 -4.72 12.85
CA THR A 5 13.73 -3.76 11.91
C THR A 5 12.74 -2.66 11.59
N SER A 6 13.24 -1.49 11.18
CA SER A 6 12.37 -0.40 10.72
C SER A 6 11.54 -0.84 9.51
N PRO A 7 10.26 -0.44 9.41
CA PRO A 7 9.41 -0.80 8.28
C PRO A 7 9.97 -0.31 6.94
N SER A 8 9.78 -1.09 5.88
CA SER A 8 10.17 -0.73 4.52
C SER A 8 9.28 0.39 3.95
N GLN A 9 9.73 1.05 2.89
CA GLN A 9 8.95 2.10 2.22
C GLN A 9 7.58 1.60 1.73
N GLN A 10 7.48 0.34 1.28
CA GLN A 10 6.21 -0.26 0.85
C GLN A 10 5.28 -0.49 2.05
N GLN A 11 5.82 -0.98 3.17
CA GLN A 11 5.04 -1.21 4.40
C GLN A 11 4.50 0.09 4.99
N LEU A 12 5.18 1.22 4.79
CA LEU A 12 4.77 2.54 5.28
C LEU A 12 3.75 3.25 4.39
N LEU A 13 3.66 2.89 3.10
CA LEU A 13 2.88 3.64 2.12
C LEU A 13 1.39 3.67 2.45
N PHE A 14 0.82 2.52 2.82
CA PHE A 14 -0.60 2.43 3.13
C PHE A 14 -0.95 3.10 4.47
N PRO A 15 -0.28 2.80 5.60
CA PRO A 15 -0.50 3.50 6.87
C PRO A 15 -0.38 5.02 6.76
N LEU A 16 0.57 5.49 5.93
CA LEU A 16 0.71 6.92 5.62
C LEU A 16 -0.54 7.47 4.93
N LEU A 17 -1.01 6.85 3.86
CA LEU A 17 -2.16 7.35 3.11
C LEU A 17 -3.46 7.31 3.94
N GLU A 18 -3.67 6.27 4.73
CA GLU A 18 -4.82 6.20 5.66
C GLU A 18 -4.76 7.33 6.69
N THR A 19 -3.60 7.54 7.31
CA THR A 19 -3.37 8.62 8.25
C THR A 19 -3.74 9.98 7.65
N LEU A 20 -3.33 10.24 6.39
CA LEU A 20 -3.66 11.48 5.69
C LEU A 20 -5.14 11.57 5.31
N ALA A 21 -5.78 10.44 4.99
CA ALA A 21 -7.21 10.38 4.66
C ALA A 21 -8.10 10.70 5.86
N GLU A 22 -7.75 10.16 7.03
CA GLU A 22 -8.44 10.35 8.31
C GLU A 22 -8.23 11.75 8.88
N ALA A 23 -7.02 12.32 8.71
CA ALA A 23 -6.72 13.69 9.12
C ALA A 23 -7.39 14.77 8.24
N GLY A 24 -8.45 14.42 7.50
CA GLY A 24 -9.17 15.34 6.60
C GLY A 24 -8.32 15.86 5.45
N GLY A 25 -7.15 15.27 5.17
CA GLY A 25 -6.19 15.78 4.21
C GLY A 25 -5.46 17.04 4.68
N ASN A 26 -5.16 17.20 5.98
CA ASN A 26 -4.34 18.31 6.44
C ASN A 26 -3.48 17.96 7.67
N ALA A 27 -2.68 16.91 7.57
CA ALA A 27 -1.85 16.42 8.67
C ALA A 27 -0.50 17.16 8.74
N ARG A 28 -0.01 17.43 9.95
CA ARG A 28 1.38 17.86 10.19
C ARG A 28 2.31 16.64 10.15
N THR A 29 3.55 16.83 9.71
CA THR A 29 4.55 15.75 9.66
C THR A 29 4.73 15.02 11.01
N GLU A 30 4.73 15.74 12.13
CA GLU A 30 4.84 15.13 13.46
C GLU A 30 3.62 14.24 13.80
N GLU A 31 2.41 14.70 13.46
CA GLU A 31 1.18 13.91 13.64
C GLU A 31 1.19 12.66 12.76
N VAL A 32 1.81 12.73 11.58
CA VAL A 32 1.96 11.59 10.68
C VAL A 32 2.88 10.54 11.30
N TYR A 33 4.01 10.94 11.92
CA TYR A 33 4.91 9.97 12.58
C TYR A 33 4.19 9.22 13.68
N GLN A 34 3.50 9.94 14.57
CA GLN A 34 2.77 9.35 15.69
C GLN A 34 1.70 8.37 15.20
N ARG A 35 0.80 8.81 14.32
CA ARG A 35 -0.32 7.97 13.83
C ARG A 35 0.13 6.77 13.02
N VAL A 36 1.22 6.89 12.26
CA VAL A 36 1.79 5.76 11.51
C VAL A 36 2.43 4.74 12.46
N ALA A 37 3.11 5.20 13.52
CA ALA A 37 3.68 4.31 14.53
C ALA A 37 2.60 3.56 15.31
N GLU A 38 1.56 4.28 15.76
CA GLU A 38 0.40 3.70 16.46
C GLU A 38 -0.32 2.67 15.58
N ARG A 39 -0.58 3.00 14.31
CA ARG A 39 -1.27 2.11 13.37
C ARG A 39 -0.50 0.82 13.09
N LEU A 40 0.83 0.88 13.09
CA LEU A 40 1.69 -0.28 12.83
C LEU A 40 2.07 -1.03 14.11
N ASP A 41 1.55 -0.61 15.27
CA ASP A 41 1.90 -1.15 16.59
C ASP A 41 3.42 -1.25 16.80
N LEU A 42 4.14 -0.19 16.41
CA LEU A 42 5.60 -0.20 16.46
C LEU A 42 6.08 -0.01 17.91
N PRO A 43 7.04 -0.83 18.38
CA PRO A 43 7.61 -0.67 19.70
C PRO A 43 8.42 0.63 19.78
N ALA A 44 8.48 1.24 20.97
CA ALA A 44 9.22 2.47 21.22
C ALA A 44 10.71 2.37 20.82
N SER A 45 11.29 1.17 20.91
CA SER A 45 12.66 0.89 20.47
C SER A 45 12.87 1.12 18.97
N VAL A 46 11.86 0.90 18.12
CA VAL A 46 11.91 1.15 16.68
C VAL A 46 11.62 2.61 16.37
N VAL A 47 10.62 3.20 17.03
CA VAL A 47 10.22 4.60 16.81
C VAL A 47 11.34 5.55 17.24
N GLY A 48 12.01 5.26 18.36
CA GLY A 48 13.12 6.05 18.90
C GLY A 48 14.51 5.73 18.31
N ALA A 49 14.64 4.74 17.43
CA ALA A 49 15.94 4.31 16.92
C ALA A 49 16.65 5.42 16.12
N THR A 50 17.87 5.75 16.54
CA THR A 50 18.75 6.72 15.85
C THR A 50 20.01 6.04 15.31
N ALA A 51 20.61 6.64 14.29
CA ALA A 51 21.92 6.25 13.77
C ALA A 51 22.71 7.48 13.30
N VAL A 52 24.03 7.43 13.45
CA VAL A 52 24.94 8.44 12.89
C VAL A 52 25.13 8.18 11.40
N MET A 53 24.89 9.19 10.58
CA MET A 53 24.88 9.07 9.12
C MET A 53 25.76 10.15 8.48
N GLY A 54 27.07 9.96 8.56
CA GLY A 54 28.05 10.84 7.89
C GLY A 54 27.81 12.33 8.19
N PRO A 55 27.81 13.21 7.17
CA PRO A 55 27.62 14.65 7.37
C PRO A 55 26.24 15.04 7.92
N ALA A 56 25.25 14.15 7.84
CA ALA A 56 23.89 14.42 8.32
C ALA A 56 23.77 14.29 9.85
N GLY A 57 24.83 13.86 10.54
CA GLY A 57 24.85 13.68 11.98
C GLY A 57 23.94 12.54 12.45
N GLU A 58 23.39 12.68 13.65
CA GLU A 58 22.44 11.72 14.20
C GLU A 58 21.05 11.89 13.59
N VAL A 59 20.49 10.80 13.05
CA VAL A 59 19.16 10.80 12.43
C VAL A 59 18.28 9.70 13.00
N ASN A 60 17.01 10.02 13.23
CA ASN A 60 15.99 9.01 13.55
C ASN A 60 15.62 8.18 12.31
N LEU A 61 15.77 6.86 12.42
CA LEU A 61 15.61 5.91 11.31
C LEU A 61 14.14 5.79 10.86
N PHE A 62 13.20 5.72 11.80
CA PHE A 62 11.77 5.63 11.52
C PHE A 62 11.26 6.91 10.83
N HIS A 63 11.55 8.10 11.38
CA HIS A 63 11.17 9.37 10.77
C HIS A 63 11.74 9.52 9.37
N ARG A 64 12.98 9.04 9.14
CA ARG A 64 13.60 9.04 7.81
C ARG A 64 12.84 8.12 6.85
N ALA A 65 12.48 6.92 7.27
CA ALA A 65 11.70 5.97 6.46
C ALA A 65 10.32 6.56 6.09
N VAL A 66 9.60 7.17 7.03
CA VAL A 66 8.33 7.85 6.76
C VAL A 66 8.51 9.02 5.79
N ARG A 67 9.56 9.83 5.96
CA ARG A 67 9.88 10.91 5.00
C ARG A 67 10.13 10.41 3.59
N TRP A 68 10.80 9.27 3.43
CA TRP A 68 10.98 8.64 2.12
C TRP A 68 9.65 8.14 1.54
N ALA A 69 8.81 7.49 2.36
CA ALA A 69 7.49 7.06 1.93
C ALA A 69 6.62 8.26 1.49
N GLN A 70 6.69 9.38 2.20
CA GLN A 70 6.05 10.64 1.84
C GLN A 70 6.53 11.18 0.49
N GLN A 71 7.85 11.19 0.24
CA GLN A 71 8.41 11.62 -1.05
C GLN A 71 7.94 10.71 -2.20
N LYS A 72 8.02 9.38 -2.01
CA LYS A 72 7.55 8.42 -3.00
C LYS A 72 6.05 8.57 -3.29
N ALA A 73 5.22 8.69 -2.25
CA ALA A 73 3.79 8.88 -2.39
C ALA A 73 3.47 10.18 -3.16
N LYS A 74 4.21 11.26 -2.88
CA LYS A 74 4.08 12.54 -3.58
C LYS A 74 4.38 12.39 -5.08
N LEU A 75 5.46 11.69 -5.45
CA LEU A 75 5.80 11.42 -6.85
C LEU A 75 4.70 10.63 -7.58
N LEU A 76 3.98 9.75 -6.86
CA LEU A 76 2.83 9.01 -7.39
C LEU A 76 1.54 9.87 -7.46
N GLY A 77 1.58 11.13 -7.03
CA GLY A 77 0.44 12.04 -6.99
C GLY A 77 -0.62 11.68 -5.94
N LEU A 78 -0.24 10.95 -4.88
CA LEU A 78 -1.16 10.40 -3.89
C LEU A 78 -1.48 11.40 -2.77
N PRO A 79 -0.48 12.01 -2.11
CA PRO A 79 -0.65 13.27 -1.41
C PRO A 79 0.08 14.42 -2.10
N GLU A 80 -0.35 15.64 -1.78
CA GLU A 80 0.34 16.89 -2.06
C GLU A 80 0.89 17.49 -0.75
N ALA A 81 1.91 18.35 -0.88
CA ALA A 81 2.51 19.06 0.25
C ALA A 81 2.30 20.58 0.07
N PRO A 82 1.11 21.11 0.42
CA PRO A 82 0.75 22.50 0.11
C PRO A 82 1.60 23.52 0.88
N ARG A 83 2.15 23.12 2.03
CA ARG A 83 3.11 23.90 2.82
C ARG A 83 4.17 22.97 3.40
N ARG A 84 5.35 23.51 3.72
CA ARG A 84 6.41 22.74 4.37
C ARG A 84 5.87 22.08 5.65
N GLY A 85 6.06 20.77 5.77
CA GLY A 85 5.61 19.99 6.93
C GLY A 85 4.11 19.71 7.00
N ARG A 86 3.32 20.06 5.96
CA ARG A 86 1.90 19.75 5.86
C ARG A 86 1.62 18.87 4.66
N TRP A 87 0.76 17.87 4.87
CA TRP A 87 0.43 16.86 3.87
C TRP A 87 -1.07 16.72 3.71
N LYS A 88 -1.50 16.67 2.45
CA LYS A 88 -2.90 16.56 2.06
C LYS A 88 -3.09 15.42 1.10
N ILE A 89 -3.98 14.47 1.42
CA ILE A 89 -4.32 13.41 0.46
C ILE A 89 -5.08 13.99 -0.73
N THR A 90 -4.74 13.54 -1.94
CA THR A 90 -5.46 13.92 -3.16
C THR A 90 -6.65 13.00 -3.41
N GLY A 91 -7.54 13.37 -4.34
CA GLY A 91 -8.59 12.47 -4.82
C GLY A 91 -8.02 11.17 -5.42
N ARG A 92 -6.84 11.22 -6.05
CA ARG A 92 -6.11 10.04 -6.53
C ARG A 92 -5.62 9.19 -5.36
N GLY A 93 -5.04 9.78 -4.32
CA GLY A 93 -4.64 9.07 -3.10
C GLY A 93 -5.81 8.34 -2.44
N ARG A 94 -6.96 9.01 -2.31
CA ARG A 94 -8.19 8.39 -1.78
C ARG A 94 -8.70 7.24 -2.64
N ARG A 95 -8.55 7.32 -3.97
CA ARG A 95 -8.86 6.20 -4.88
C ARG A 95 -7.85 5.07 -4.75
N ALA A 96 -6.55 5.38 -4.61
CA ALA A 96 -5.50 4.37 -4.46
C ALA A 96 -5.68 3.51 -3.20
N LEU A 97 -6.21 4.09 -2.12
CA LEU A 97 -6.67 3.35 -0.93
C LEU A 97 -7.76 2.31 -1.22
N ARG A 98 -8.39 2.31 -2.40
CA ARG A 98 -9.37 1.30 -2.84
C ARG A 98 -8.83 0.32 -3.87
N PHE A 99 -7.62 0.55 -4.40
CA PHE A 99 -7.02 -0.26 -5.46
C PHE A 99 -5.59 -0.66 -5.08
N PHE A 100 -5.49 -1.50 -4.04
CA PHE A 100 -4.23 -1.89 -3.42
C PHE A 100 -3.22 -2.50 -4.38
N ILE A 101 -3.70 -3.29 -5.34
CA ILE A 101 -2.84 -3.98 -6.31
C ILE A 101 -1.99 -2.95 -7.07
N LYS A 102 -2.60 -1.92 -7.65
CA LYS A 102 -1.92 -0.83 -8.38
C LYS A 102 -0.83 -0.12 -7.56
N LEU A 103 -0.97 -0.13 -6.24
CA LEU A 103 -0.10 0.62 -5.34
C LEU A 103 1.01 -0.23 -4.73
N LEU A 104 0.74 -1.51 -4.49
CA LEU A 104 1.59 -2.39 -3.69
C LEU A 104 2.31 -3.46 -4.51
N THR A 105 1.97 -3.64 -5.79
CA THR A 105 2.61 -4.65 -6.65
C THR A 105 3.42 -4.03 -7.78
N GLN A 106 4.29 -4.85 -8.35
CA GLN A 106 5.02 -4.63 -9.60
C GLN A 106 4.66 -5.77 -10.57
N PRO A 107 4.82 -5.57 -11.90
CA PRO A 107 4.68 -6.68 -12.86
C PRO A 107 5.56 -7.87 -12.45
N GLY A 108 4.98 -9.08 -12.46
CA GLY A 108 5.62 -10.31 -11.99
C GLY A 108 5.36 -10.67 -10.52
N ASP A 109 4.84 -9.78 -9.70
CA ASP A 109 4.43 -10.12 -8.32
C ASP A 109 3.22 -11.07 -8.33
N VAL A 110 3.04 -11.85 -7.25
CA VAL A 110 1.88 -12.74 -7.08
C VAL A 110 0.84 -12.08 -6.17
N VAL A 111 -0.40 -11.97 -6.65
CA VAL A 111 -1.56 -11.49 -5.90
C VAL A 111 -2.46 -12.67 -5.53
N ALA A 112 -2.73 -12.88 -4.24
CA ALA A 112 -3.62 -13.93 -3.76
C ALA A 112 -4.89 -13.34 -3.15
N ASP A 113 -6.06 -13.81 -3.59
CA ASP A 113 -7.37 -13.39 -3.07
C ASP A 113 -8.23 -14.60 -2.68
N PHE A 114 -8.37 -14.87 -1.38
CA PHE A 114 -9.09 -16.05 -0.92
C PHE A 114 -10.62 -15.89 -0.88
N PHE A 115 -11.12 -14.68 -1.13
CA PHE A 115 -12.54 -14.33 -1.09
C PHE A 115 -12.92 -13.51 -2.32
N ALA A 116 -12.61 -14.09 -3.48
CA ALA A 116 -12.53 -13.35 -4.73
C ALA A 116 -13.86 -12.74 -5.17
N GLY A 117 -15.00 -13.32 -4.76
CA GLY A 117 -16.33 -12.96 -5.23
C GLY A 117 -16.35 -12.91 -6.75
N SER A 118 -16.64 -11.75 -7.33
CA SER A 118 -16.62 -11.54 -8.78
C SER A 118 -15.22 -11.46 -9.41
N CYS A 119 -14.15 -11.76 -8.67
CA CYS A 119 -12.74 -11.77 -9.08
C CYS A 119 -12.22 -10.48 -9.74
N LYS A 120 -12.62 -9.30 -9.23
CA LYS A 120 -12.06 -8.02 -9.69
C LYS A 120 -10.58 -7.88 -9.36
N THR A 121 -10.16 -8.44 -8.22
CA THR A 121 -8.75 -8.44 -7.79
C THR A 121 -7.88 -9.16 -8.82
N GLY A 122 -8.28 -10.36 -9.26
CA GLY A 122 -7.57 -11.12 -10.29
C GLY A 122 -7.52 -10.39 -11.63
N GLU A 123 -8.63 -9.79 -12.06
CA GLU A 123 -8.70 -9.00 -13.31
C GLU A 123 -7.73 -7.81 -13.29
N GLU A 124 -7.70 -7.05 -12.20
CA GLU A 124 -6.79 -5.92 -12.05
C GLU A 124 -5.33 -6.37 -11.91
N ALA A 125 -5.06 -7.48 -11.23
CA ALA A 125 -3.73 -8.06 -11.13
C ALA A 125 -3.21 -8.50 -12.52
N GLU A 126 -4.02 -9.20 -13.30
CA GLU A 126 -3.68 -9.60 -14.68
C GLU A 126 -3.39 -8.39 -15.56
N ALA A 127 -4.23 -7.35 -15.49
CA ALA A 127 -4.05 -6.11 -16.26
C ALA A 127 -2.75 -5.36 -15.92
N LEU A 128 -2.24 -5.52 -14.69
CA LEU A 128 -0.99 -4.93 -14.23
C LEU A 128 0.23 -5.83 -14.49
N GLY A 129 0.05 -6.99 -15.12
CA GLY A 129 1.12 -7.97 -15.37
C GLY A 129 1.57 -8.72 -14.12
N CYS A 130 0.74 -8.76 -13.07
CA CYS A 130 0.98 -9.61 -11.91
C CYS A 130 0.50 -11.04 -12.22
N HIS A 131 1.16 -12.02 -11.62
CA HIS A 131 0.56 -13.34 -11.44
C HIS A 131 -0.54 -13.24 -10.38
N TRP A 132 -1.56 -14.09 -10.45
CA TRP A 132 -2.62 -14.07 -9.45
C TRP A 132 -3.23 -15.45 -9.22
N VAL A 133 -3.73 -15.67 -8.00
CA VAL A 133 -4.49 -16.84 -7.59
C VAL A 133 -5.69 -16.36 -6.79
N ALA A 134 -6.85 -16.95 -7.03
CA ALA A 134 -8.05 -16.58 -6.32
C ALA A 134 -8.90 -17.81 -5.96
N THR A 135 -9.58 -17.75 -4.82
CA THR A 135 -10.56 -18.76 -4.40
C THR A 135 -11.89 -18.10 -4.10
N GLU A 136 -12.99 -18.80 -4.36
CA GLU A 136 -14.34 -18.40 -4.02
C GLU A 136 -15.18 -19.64 -3.74
N ARG A 137 -16.05 -19.58 -2.73
CA ARG A 137 -16.86 -20.71 -2.27
C ARG A 137 -18.22 -20.78 -2.96
N VAL A 138 -18.70 -19.66 -3.50
CA VAL A 138 -20.00 -19.56 -4.19
C VAL A 138 -19.80 -19.82 -5.68
N LEU A 139 -20.42 -20.88 -6.20
CA LEU A 139 -20.25 -21.31 -7.59
C LEU A 139 -20.70 -20.23 -8.58
N GLU A 140 -21.80 -19.55 -8.29
CA GLU A 140 -22.38 -18.50 -9.12
C GLU A 140 -21.41 -17.31 -9.25
N TYR A 141 -20.64 -17.01 -8.20
CA TYR A 141 -19.61 -15.99 -8.26
C TYR A 141 -18.41 -16.43 -9.10
N LEU A 142 -18.00 -17.70 -9.02
CA LEU A 142 -16.96 -18.25 -9.90
C LEU A 142 -17.38 -18.23 -11.37
N GLN A 143 -18.60 -18.64 -11.68
CA GLN A 143 -19.16 -18.59 -13.04
C GLN A 143 -19.22 -17.15 -13.55
N GLY A 144 -19.75 -16.23 -12.74
CA GLY A 144 -19.78 -14.80 -13.05
C GLY A 144 -18.39 -14.19 -13.25
N ALA A 145 -17.43 -14.58 -12.43
CA ALA A 145 -16.03 -14.16 -12.53
C ALA A 145 -15.34 -14.70 -13.79
N ALA A 146 -15.59 -15.97 -14.15
CA ALA A 146 -15.00 -16.63 -15.30
C ALA A 146 -15.22 -15.85 -16.60
N HIS A 147 -16.39 -15.22 -16.76
CA HIS A 147 -16.71 -14.37 -17.91
C HIS A 147 -15.74 -13.20 -18.13
N ARG A 148 -15.03 -12.72 -17.08
CA ARG A 148 -14.00 -11.67 -17.22
C ARG A 148 -12.76 -12.14 -18.00
N PHE A 149 -12.54 -13.45 -18.04
CA PHE A 149 -11.31 -14.06 -18.54
C PHE A 149 -11.50 -14.88 -19.82
N ILE A 150 -12.73 -15.10 -20.29
CA ILE A 150 -13.00 -15.93 -21.49
C ILE A 150 -12.19 -15.49 -22.73
N ALA A 151 -12.01 -14.20 -22.92
CA ALA A 151 -11.25 -13.65 -24.05
C ALA A 151 -9.74 -13.57 -23.80
N ARG A 152 -9.23 -14.01 -22.64
CA ARG A 152 -7.82 -13.92 -22.27
C ARG A 152 -7.05 -15.13 -22.81
N PRO A 153 -5.83 -14.94 -23.34
CA PRO A 153 -4.98 -16.05 -23.78
C PRO A 153 -4.74 -17.08 -22.67
N GLY A 154 -4.94 -18.36 -22.97
CA GLY A 154 -4.68 -19.44 -22.01
C GLY A 154 -5.84 -19.74 -21.04
N PHE A 155 -6.97 -19.04 -21.13
CA PHE A 155 -8.15 -19.35 -20.33
C PHE A 155 -8.67 -20.77 -20.59
N ARG A 156 -8.88 -21.52 -19.52
CA ARG A 156 -9.48 -22.87 -19.53
C ARG A 156 -10.45 -22.96 -18.38
N SER A 157 -11.67 -23.43 -18.65
CA SER A 157 -12.73 -23.56 -17.67
C SER A 157 -13.51 -24.85 -17.87
N THR A 158 -14.00 -25.41 -16.77
CA THR A 158 -15.03 -26.46 -16.76
C THR A 158 -16.40 -25.93 -16.35
N LEU A 159 -16.49 -24.63 -16.04
CA LEU A 159 -17.66 -23.97 -15.45
C LEU A 159 -18.47 -23.14 -16.44
N VAL A 160 -17.86 -22.75 -17.56
CA VAL A 160 -18.41 -21.94 -18.66
C VAL A 160 -17.78 -22.35 -19.98
#